data_AF-R6J0H4-F1
#
_entry.id   AF-R6J0H4-F1
#
_cell.length_a   1.000
_cell.length_b   1.000
_cell.length_c   1.000
_cell.angle_alpha   90.00
_cell.angle_beta   90.00
_cell.angle_gamma   90.00
#
_symmetry.space_group_name_H-M   'P 1'
#
loop_
_entity.id
_entity.type
_entity.pdbx_description
1 polymer ?
#
loop_
_entity_poly.entity_id
_entity_poly.type
_entity_poly.pdbx_seq_one_letter_code
_entity_poly.pdbx_strand_id
1 'polypeptide(L)' 'MLSDKDVAFLCADKELTNEEISELFDGCPDGVEADIFTYGGRTLILAHAAEPMLSRFSAQMRVKRKSRTR' A
#
# COMPACT_ATOMS: atom_id res chain seq x y z
N MET A 1 21.89 -6.46 0.75
CA MET A 1 20.75 -5.54 0.83
C MET A 1 20.14 -5.47 -0.55
N LEU A 2 18.91 -5.96 -0.72
CA LEU A 2 18.18 -5.87 -1.99
C LEU A 2 17.78 -4.41 -2.20
N SER A 3 18.15 -3.86 -3.35
CA SER A 3 18.00 -2.45 -3.71
C SER A 3 16.55 -2.07 -3.98
N ASP A 4 15.89 -1.47 -2.98
CA ASP A 4 14.88 -0.38 -2.96
C ASP A 4 13.95 -0.03 -4.15
N LYS A 5 13.78 -0.80 -5.23
CA LYS A 5 12.93 -0.29 -6.33
C LYS A 5 11.69 -1.09 -6.67
N ASP A 6 11.78 -2.36 -7.04
CA ASP A 6 10.56 -3.09 -7.41
C ASP A 6 10.73 -4.57 -7.06
N VAL A 7 9.71 -5.16 -6.43
CA VAL A 7 9.70 -6.57 -6.06
C VAL A 7 8.53 -7.24 -6.77
N ALA A 8 8.84 -8.20 -7.65
CA ALA A 8 7.85 -9.05 -8.29
C ALA A 8 7.76 -10.39 -7.55
N PHE A 9 6.55 -10.77 -7.15
CA PHE A 9 6.23 -12.03 -6.49
C PHE A 9 5.19 -12.80 -7.30
N LEU A 10 5.44 -14.08 -7.58
CA LEU A 10 4.51 -14.95 -8.30
C LEU A 10 4.13 -16.15 -7.44
N CYS A 11 2.84 -16.28 -7.13
CA CYS A 11 2.25 -17.48 -6.58
C CYS A 11 1.66 -18.33 -7.72
N ALA A 12 2.38 -19.39 -8.10
CA ALA A 12 2.08 -20.17 -9.30
C ALA A 12 1.01 -21.26 -9.12
N ASP A 13 0.59 -21.54 -7.89
CA ASP A 13 -0.30 -22.67 -7.58
C ASP A 13 -1.52 -22.27 -6.75
N LYS A 14 -1.68 -20.96 -6.48
CA LYS A 14 -2.77 -20.45 -5.64
C LYS A 14 -3.22 -19.04 -6.01
N GLU A 15 -4.53 -18.85 -6.02
CA GLU A 15 -5.17 -17.54 -5.91
C GLU A 15 -5.15 -17.12 -4.45
N LEU A 16 -4.36 -16.08 -4.14
CA LEU A 16 -4.19 -15.58 -2.78
C LEU A 16 -5.43 -14.79 -2.35
N THR A 17 -5.85 -14.98 -1.11
CA THR A 17 -6.93 -14.15 -0.53
C THR A 17 -6.38 -12.78 -0.12
N ASN A 18 -7.28 -11.82 0.13
CA ASN A 18 -6.87 -10.49 0.58
C ASN A 18 -6.12 -10.53 1.92
N GLU A 19 -6.48 -11.46 2.81
CA GLU A 19 -5.79 -11.67 4.08
C GLU A 19 -4.36 -12.15 3.85
N GLU A 20 -4.16 -13.15 2.98
CA GLU A 20 -2.83 -13.67 2.64
C GLU A 20 -1.96 -12.62 1.95
N ILE A 21 -2.57 -11.81 1.07
CA ILE A 21 -1.88 -10.68 0.43
C ILE A 21 -1.49 -9.64 1.48
N SER A 22 -2.35 -9.37 2.48
CA SER A 22 -2.04 -8.40 3.55
C SER A 22 -0.89 -8.89 4.44
N GLU A 23 -0.88 -10.18 4.79
CA GLU A 23 0.19 -10.82 5.56
C GLU A 23 1.57 -10.72 4.87
N LEU A 24 1.62 -10.73 3.53
CA LEU A 24 2.87 -10.55 2.78
C LEU A 24 3.52 -9.18 3.02
N PHE A 25 2.74 -8.16 3.40
CA PHE A 25 3.20 -6.77 3.53
C PHE A 25 3.15 -6.23 4.97
N ASP A 26 2.81 -7.06 5.96
CA ASP A 26 2.63 -6.65 7.37
C ASP A 26 3.93 -6.13 8.04
N GLY A 27 5.08 -6.29 7.36
CA GLY A 27 6.38 -5.79 7.78
C GLY A 27 6.87 -4.51 7.08
N CYS A 28 6.05 -3.84 6.27
CA CYS A 28 6.44 -2.67 5.48
C CYS A 28 5.98 -1.35 6.13
N PRO A 29 6.81 -0.69 6.97
CA PRO A 29 6.42 0.51 7.73
C PRO A 29 6.18 1.74 6.87
N ASP A 30 6.85 1.83 5.71
CA ASP A 30 6.75 2.96 4.78
C ASP A 30 5.56 2.84 3.82
N GLY A 31 4.80 1.74 3.92
CA GLY A 31 3.73 1.40 3.01
C GLY A 31 4.24 0.80 1.70
N VAL A 32 3.39 -0.03 1.09
CA VAL A 32 3.64 -0.66 -0.20
C VAL A 32 2.42 -0.40 -1.07
N GLU A 33 2.67 -0.05 -2.32
CA GLU A 33 1.64 -0.09 -3.35
C GLU A 33 1.91 -1.32 -4.21
N ALA A 34 0.85 -2.08 -4.52
CA ALA A 34 0.98 -3.34 -5.22
C ALA A 34 -0.12 -3.53 -6.26
N ASP A 35 0.28 -3.92 -7.47
CA ASP A 35 -0.62 -4.38 -8.52
C ASP A 35 -0.78 -5.90 -8.41
N ILE A 36 -2.03 -6.35 -8.27
CA ILE A 36 -2.39 -7.76 -8.06
C ILE A 36 -3.15 -8.28 -9.28
N PHE A 37 -2.63 -9.33 -9.90
CA PHE A 37 -3.25 -10.00 -11.05
C PHE A 37 -3.55 -11.45 -10.70
N THR A 38 -4.83 -11.84 -10.74
CA THR A 38 -5.27 -13.22 -10.54
C THR A 38 -5.71 -13.84 -11.87
N TYR A 39 -5.15 -15.01 -12.21
CA TYR A 39 -5.52 -15.74 -13.43
C TYR A 39 -5.35 -17.25 -13.29
N GLY A 40 -6.47 -17.97 -13.41
CA GLY A 40 -6.46 -19.43 -13.54
C GLY A 40 -5.78 -20.15 -12.38
N GLY A 41 -6.09 -19.75 -11.14
CA GLY A 41 -5.50 -20.32 -9.92
C GLY A 41 -4.12 -19.76 -9.58
N ARG A 42 -3.70 -18.65 -10.18
CA ARG A 42 -2.38 -18.03 -9.96
C ARG A 42 -2.51 -16.57 -9.60
N THR A 43 -1.57 -16.08 -8.80
CA THR A 43 -1.49 -14.68 -8.41
C THR A 43 -0.12 -14.10 -8.72
N LEU A 44 -0.06 -13.08 -9.55
CA LEU A 44 1.12 -12.24 -9.74
C LEU A 44 0.93 -10.95 -8.93
N ILE A 45 1.93 -10.59 -8.14
CA ILE A 45 1.97 -9.37 -7.36
C ILE A 45 3.21 -8.57 -7.76
N LEU A 46 3.01 -7.35 -8.22
CA LEU A 46 4.08 -6.37 -8.44
C LEU A 46 4.00 -5.35 -7.33
N ALA A 47 5.02 -5.29 -6.47
CA ALA A 47 5.04 -4.43 -5.30
C ALA A 47 6.17 -3.40 -5.41
N HIS A 48 5.83 -2.15 -5.13
CA HIS A 48 6.76 -1.01 -5.09
C HIS A 48 6.58 -0.21 -3.82
N ALA A 49 7.65 0.51 -3.43
CA ALA A 49 7.61 1.36 -2.24
C ALA A 49 6.54 2.44 -2.43
N ALA A 50 5.62 2.57 -1.47
CA ALA A 50 4.62 3.62 -1.53
C ALA A 50 5.30 4.99 -1.39
N GLU A 51 4.83 6.00 -2.13
CA GLU A 51 5.30 7.36 -1.89
C GLU A 51 4.99 7.76 -0.45
N PRO A 52 5.92 8.45 0.25
CA PRO A 52 5.69 8.88 1.61
C PRO A 52 4.37 9.65 1.70
N MET A 53 3.49 9.29 2.65
CA MET A 53 2.24 10.01 2.95
C MET A 53 2.48 11.45 3.49
N LEU A 54 3.58 12.11 3.14
CA LEU A 54 3.93 13.45 3.57
C LEU A 54 3.21 14.56 2.79
N SER A 55 2.53 14.26 1.68
CA SER A 55 1.86 15.31 0.87
C SER A 55 0.40 15.60 1.25
N ARG A 56 -0.31 14.69 1.93
CA ARG A 56 -1.76 14.83 2.15
C ARG A 56 -2.15 15.64 3.38
N PHE A 57 -1.24 15.78 4.36
CA PHE A 57 -1.45 16.68 5.50
C PHE A 57 -0.62 17.94 5.34
N SER A 58 -0.87 18.70 4.26
CA SER A 58 -0.46 20.10 4.29
C SER A 58 -1.12 20.75 5.51
N ALA A 59 -0.32 21.40 6.35
CA ALA A 59 -0.78 22.11 7.55
C ALA A 59 -1.86 23.19 7.29
N GLN A 60 -2.30 23.34 6.03
CA GLN A 60 -3.36 24.22 5.58
C GLN A 60 -4.77 23.69 5.86
N MET A 61 -4.95 22.38 6.14
CA MET A 61 -6.26 21.85 6.58
C MET A 61 -6.56 22.12 8.07
N ARG A 62 -6.18 23.30 8.56
CA ARG A 62 -6.61 23.80 9.87
C ARG A 62 -8.03 24.34 9.70
N VAL A 63 -9.03 23.47 9.83
CA VAL A 63 -10.44 23.88 9.85
C VAL A 63 -10.60 24.91 10.96
N LYS A 64 -10.68 26.19 10.56
CA LYS A 64 -10.93 27.31 11.47
C LYS A 64 -12.38 27.18 11.94
N ARG A 65 -12.61 26.47 13.04
CA ARG A 65 -13.89 26.57 13.77
C ARG A 65 -14.06 28.04 14.12
N LYS A 66 -14.90 28.76 13.37
CA LYS A 66 -15.38 30.06 13.82
C LYS A 66 -16.19 29.78 15.07
N SER A 67 -15.65 30.13 16.23
CA SER A 67 -16.40 30.27 17.47
C SER A 67 -17.52 31.26 17.19
N ARG A 68 -18.73 30.74 17.03
CA ARG A 68 -19.94 31.56 16.89
C ARG A 68 -20.24 32.10 18.28
N THR A 69 -19.65 33.23 18.62
CA THR A 69 -20.10 34.07 19.73
C THR A 69 -21.30 34.87 19.23
N ARG A 70 -22.51 34.45 19.62
CA ARG A 70 -23.59 35.36 19.99
C ARG A 70 -24.68 34.61 20.74
#